data_AF-A0AAU3LH71-F1
#
_entry.id   AF-A0AAU3LH71-F1
#
_cell.length_a   1.000
_cell.length_b   1.000
_cell.length_c   1.000
_cell.angle_alpha   90.00
_cell.angle_beta   90.00
_cell.angle_gamma   90.00
#
_symmetry.space_group_name_H-M   'P 1'
#
loop_
_entity.id
_entity.type
_entity.pdbx_description
1 polymer ?
#
loop_
_entity_poly.entity_id
_entity_poly.type
_entity_poly.pdbx_seq_one_letter_code
_entity_poly.pdbx_strand_id
1 'polypeptide(L)'
;MTTEPGIVTPDGRMSLAEAACRYQAGEVCSEDLPMIAAEALAAGLDAPTLCELAGWPRTADPRDIRDAFEQALSESGIELPAPGLARRHALRRLAERIIDGGETALTETVADDWWETAVETPEERVFVSLIPQCVCCIEYTLGFDQPTWVAELRTAALALTSSPPVGCGC
;
A
#
# COMPACT_ATOMS: atom_id res chain seq x y z
N MET A 1 23.18 6.22 34.75
CA MET A 1 22.64 5.46 33.62
C MET A 1 21.23 5.98 33.42
N THR A 2 21.08 6.97 32.57
CA THR A 2 19.79 7.57 32.24
C THR A 2 19.65 7.37 30.74
N THR A 3 18.77 6.46 30.34
CA THR A 3 18.43 6.21 28.94
C THR A 3 17.76 7.47 28.41
N GLU A 4 18.43 8.19 27.51
CA GLU A 4 17.78 9.24 26.72
C GLU A 4 16.72 8.56 25.85
N PRO A 5 15.45 9.02 25.85
CA PRO A 5 14.48 8.54 24.90
C PRO A 5 14.91 9.04 23.52
N GLY A 6 15.26 8.11 22.63
CA GLY A 6 15.53 8.39 21.23
C GLY A 6 14.40 9.25 20.69
N ILE A 7 14.75 10.44 20.20
CA ILE A 7 13.81 11.34 19.56
C ILE A 7 13.41 10.65 18.25
N VAL A 8 12.34 9.86 18.30
CA VAL A 8 11.71 9.33 17.10
C VAL A 8 11.27 10.52 16.27
N THR A 9 11.92 10.73 15.14
CA THR A 9 11.51 11.73 14.16
C THR A 9 10.13 11.33 13.62
N PRO A 10 9.17 12.27 13.53
CA PRO A 10 7.83 11.98 13.05
C PRO A 10 7.84 11.34 11.65
N ASP A 11 8.87 11.63 10.85
CA ASP A 11 9.08 11.10 9.51
C ASP A 11 9.30 9.57 9.48
N GLY A 12 10.07 9.01 10.43
CA GLY A 12 10.35 7.57 10.47
C GLY A 12 9.13 6.74 10.89
N ARG A 13 8.37 7.24 11.87
CA ARG A 13 7.11 6.59 12.30
C ARG A 13 6.04 6.67 11.22
N MET A 14 5.93 7.78 10.50
CA MET A 14 5.02 7.89 9.34
C MET A 14 5.43 6.94 8.21
N SER A 15 6.73 6.83 7.92
CA SER A 15 7.25 5.92 6.89
C SER A 15 6.95 4.46 7.23
N LEU A 16 7.15 4.04 8.49
CA LEU A 16 6.84 2.67 8.91
C LEU A 16 5.32 2.40 8.92
N ALA A 17 4.50 3.37 9.31
CA ALA A 17 3.04 3.25 9.23
C ALA A 17 2.53 3.14 7.78
N GLU A 18 3.14 3.89 6.85
CA GLU A 18 2.86 3.75 5.43
C GLU A 18 3.26 2.36 4.92
N ALA A 19 4.43 1.88 5.30
CA ALA A 19 4.88 0.54 4.94
C ALA A 19 3.94 -0.55 5.48
N ALA A 20 3.45 -0.41 6.71
CA ALA A 20 2.45 -1.31 7.30
C ALA A 20 1.14 -1.33 6.48
N CYS A 21 0.70 -0.16 6.00
CA CYS A 21 -0.46 -0.05 5.13
C CYS A 21 -0.24 -0.73 3.77
N ARG A 22 0.93 -0.57 3.16
CA ARG A 22 1.29 -1.21 1.88
C ARG A 22 1.43 -2.73 2.03
N TYR A 23 2.08 -3.19 3.10
CA TYR A 23 2.19 -4.60 3.45
C TYR A 23 0.81 -5.25 3.63
N GLN A 24 -0.06 -4.62 4.44
CA GLN A 24 -1.41 -5.14 4.68
C GLN A 24 -2.28 -5.15 3.42
N ALA A 25 -2.01 -4.26 2.46
CA ALA A 25 -2.66 -4.23 1.16
C ALA A 25 -2.11 -5.27 0.17
N GLY A 26 -1.03 -5.98 0.51
CA GLY A 26 -0.36 -6.93 -0.38
C GLY A 26 0.56 -6.27 -1.41
N GLU A 27 0.80 -4.97 -1.33
CA GLU A 27 1.68 -4.24 -2.27
C GLU A 27 3.18 -4.49 -1.98
N VAL A 28 3.50 -5.09 -0.84
CA VAL A 28 4.87 -5.38 -0.39
C VAL A 28 4.98 -6.85 -0.01
N CYS A 29 5.95 -7.54 -0.62
CA CYS A 29 6.29 -8.92 -0.27
C CYS A 29 7.02 -8.97 1.07
N SER A 30 6.86 -10.07 1.81
CA SER A 30 7.48 -10.20 3.14
C SER A 30 9.00 -10.12 3.06
N GLU A 31 9.59 -10.61 1.97
CA GLU A 31 11.02 -10.62 1.66
C GLU A 31 11.63 -9.21 1.52
N ASP A 32 10.82 -8.19 1.27
CA ASP A 32 11.27 -6.79 1.17
C ASP A 32 11.18 -6.03 2.51
N LEU A 33 10.51 -6.59 3.52
CA LEU A 33 10.37 -5.98 4.86
C LEU A 33 11.73 -5.71 5.56
N PRO A 34 12.80 -6.52 5.39
CA PRO A 34 14.12 -6.19 5.91
C PRO A 34 14.67 -4.87 5.36
N MET A 35 14.45 -4.57 4.08
CA MET A 35 14.91 -3.31 3.48
C MET A 35 14.10 -2.12 4.01
N ILE A 36 12.78 -2.29 4.13
CA ILE A 36 11.88 -1.27 4.71
C ILE A 36 12.26 -0.96 6.16
N ALA A 37 12.64 -1.99 6.94
CA ALA A 37 13.12 -1.80 8.29
C ALA A 37 14.41 -0.96 8.32
N ALA A 38 15.36 -1.24 7.41
CA ALA A 38 16.58 -0.44 7.29
C ALA A 38 16.30 1.02 6.90
N GLU A 39 15.34 1.27 6.01
CA GLU A 39 14.92 2.62 5.61
C GLU A 39 14.25 3.36 6.78
N ALA A 40 13.40 2.70 7.57
CA ALA A 40 12.77 3.28 8.75
C ALA A 40 13.80 3.63 9.84
N LEU A 41 14.82 2.79 10.04
CA LEU A 41 15.95 3.10 10.91
C LEU A 41 16.73 4.32 10.41
N ALA A 42 17.00 4.39 9.11
CA ALA A 42 17.68 5.53 8.49
C ALA A 42 16.85 6.83 8.59
N ALA A 43 15.52 6.72 8.64
CA ALA A 43 14.60 7.82 8.88
C ALA A 43 14.50 8.24 10.36
N GLY A 44 15.23 7.58 11.26
CA GLY A 44 15.36 7.95 12.68
C GLY A 44 14.37 7.24 13.62
N LEU A 45 13.66 6.22 13.16
CA LEU A 45 12.91 5.33 14.04
C LEU A 45 13.89 4.36 14.71
N ASP A 46 13.75 4.14 16.02
CA ASP A 46 14.58 3.19 16.75
C ASP A 46 13.69 2.23 17.54
N ALA A 47 13.70 0.97 17.13
CA ALA A 47 13.04 -0.13 17.81
C ALA A 47 13.93 -1.37 17.76
N PRO A 48 14.08 -2.14 18.87
CA PRO A 48 14.95 -3.30 18.92
C PRO A 48 14.64 -4.32 17.82
N THR A 49 13.38 -4.68 17.63
CA THR A 49 13.00 -5.67 16.62
C THR A 49 13.17 -5.13 15.19
N LEU A 50 13.05 -3.82 15.01
CA LEU A 50 13.31 -3.17 13.72
C LEU A 50 14.80 -3.23 13.35
N CYS A 51 15.70 -3.02 14.32
CA CYS A 51 17.15 -3.21 14.14
C CYS A 51 17.50 -4.64 13.75
N GLU A 52 16.88 -5.63 14.40
CA GLU A 52 17.09 -7.04 14.08
C GLU A 52 16.63 -7.36 12.66
N LEU A 53 15.38 -6.98 12.32
CA LEU A 53 14.78 -7.22 11.01
C LEU A 53 15.60 -6.59 9.88
N ALA A 54 16.14 -5.39 10.07
CA ALA A 54 17.01 -4.74 9.08
C ALA A 54 18.29 -5.53 8.77
N GLY A 55 18.74 -6.38 9.69
CA GLY A 55 19.89 -7.25 9.51
C GLY A 55 19.60 -8.58 8.79
N TRP A 56 18.33 -8.89 8.52
CA TRP A 56 17.95 -10.20 7.97
C TRP A 56 18.14 -10.26 6.45
N PRO A 57 18.53 -11.43 5.91
CA PRO A 57 18.54 -11.62 4.46
C PRO A 57 17.11 -11.73 3.91
N ARG A 58 16.90 -11.31 2.66
CA ARG A 58 15.63 -11.49 1.95
C ARG A 58 15.18 -12.95 1.81
N THR A 59 16.10 -13.90 2.03
CA THR A 59 15.86 -15.34 1.96
C THR A 59 15.52 -15.97 3.32
N ALA A 60 15.39 -15.17 4.39
CA ALA A 60 14.90 -15.67 5.67
C ALA A 60 13.44 -16.17 5.54
N ASP A 61 12.97 -16.94 6.51
CA ASP A 61 11.60 -17.47 6.48
C ASP A 61 10.60 -16.29 6.42
N PRO A 62 9.72 -16.22 5.40
CA PRO A 62 8.73 -15.15 5.29
C PRO A 62 7.83 -15.00 6.52
N ARG A 63 7.57 -16.11 7.24
CA ARG A 63 6.79 -16.08 8.48
C ARG A 63 7.54 -15.37 9.59
N ASP A 64 8.81 -15.71 9.79
CA ASP A 64 9.64 -15.06 10.79
C ASP A 64 9.80 -13.57 10.47
N ILE A 65 9.97 -13.22 9.18
CA ILE A 65 10.10 -11.84 8.73
C ILE A 65 8.84 -11.04 9.07
N ARG A 66 7.66 -11.60 8.75
CA ARG A 66 6.38 -10.98 9.10
C ARG A 66 6.23 -10.81 10.61
N ASP A 67 6.48 -11.86 11.37
CA ASP A 67 6.25 -11.84 12.81
C ASP A 67 7.18 -10.79 13.48
N ALA A 68 8.43 -10.66 13.00
CA ALA A 68 9.34 -9.58 13.42
C ALA A 68 8.83 -8.19 13.01
N PHE A 69 8.27 -8.04 11.81
CA PHE A 69 7.70 -6.76 11.36
C PHE A 69 6.49 -6.33 12.20
N GLU A 70 5.55 -7.23 12.48
CA GLU A 70 4.38 -6.97 13.33
C GLU A 70 4.79 -6.61 14.77
N GLN A 71 5.83 -7.28 15.29
CA GLN A 71 6.42 -6.96 16.58
C GLN A 71 7.08 -5.56 16.58
N ALA A 72 7.82 -5.20 15.52
CA ALA A 72 8.44 -3.87 15.38
C ALA A 72 7.40 -2.74 15.29
N LEU A 73 6.27 -2.98 14.61
CA LEU A 73 5.13 -2.06 14.58
C LEU A 73 4.56 -1.84 15.99
N SER A 74 4.34 -2.94 16.71
CA SER A 74 3.81 -2.92 18.08
C SER A 74 4.74 -2.17 19.04
N GLU A 75 6.05 -2.38 18.97
CA GLU A 75 7.07 -1.66 19.74
C GLU A 75 7.08 -0.16 19.42
N SER A 76 6.87 0.18 18.16
CA SER A 76 6.82 1.56 17.69
C SER A 76 5.48 2.25 17.97
N GLY A 77 4.51 1.53 18.58
CA GLY A 77 3.15 2.01 18.85
C GLY A 77 2.35 2.30 17.58
N ILE A 78 2.57 1.51 16.53
CA ILE A 78 1.85 1.56 15.26
C ILE A 78 0.97 0.32 15.18
N GLU A 79 -0.34 0.52 15.02
CA GLU A 79 -1.26 -0.59 14.80
C GLU A 79 -1.33 -0.94 13.31
N LEU A 80 -1.41 -2.24 13.03
CA LEU A 80 -1.61 -2.72 11.67
C LEU A 80 -3.04 -2.31 11.23
N PRO A 81 -3.20 -1.58 10.11
CA PRO A 81 -4.51 -1.13 9.68
C PRO A 81 -5.41 -2.32 9.36
N ALA A 82 -6.72 -2.15 9.53
CA ALA A 82 -7.67 -3.17 9.09
C ALA A 82 -7.48 -3.46 7.59
N PRO A 83 -7.57 -4.73 7.14
CA PRO A 83 -7.31 -5.12 5.75
C PRO A 83 -8.09 -4.27 4.73
N GLY A 84 -9.36 -3.98 5.00
CA GLY A 84 -10.20 -3.15 4.13
C GLY A 84 -9.77 -1.68 4.08
N LEU A 85 -9.20 -1.12 5.16
CA LEU A 85 -8.66 0.23 5.15
C LEU A 85 -7.36 0.29 4.34
N ALA A 86 -6.45 -0.65 4.57
CA ALA A 86 -5.20 -0.79 3.82
C ALA A 86 -5.45 -0.88 2.31
N ARG A 87 -6.42 -1.72 1.92
CA ARG A 87 -6.79 -1.93 0.52
C ARG A 87 -7.39 -0.69 -0.14
N ARG A 88 -8.15 0.12 0.60
CA ARG A 88 -8.66 1.42 0.10
C ARG A 88 -7.57 2.47 -0.08
N HIS A 89 -6.59 2.51 0.82
CA HIS A 89 -5.41 3.35 0.61
C HIS A 89 -4.61 2.90 -0.62
N ALA A 90 -4.51 1.59 -0.86
CA ALA A 90 -3.89 1.06 -2.06
C ALA A 90 -4.67 1.43 -3.34
N LEU A 91 -6.01 1.38 -3.32
CA LEU A 91 -6.86 1.88 -4.42
C LEU A 91 -6.60 3.36 -4.73
N ARG A 92 -6.39 4.19 -3.70
CA ARG A 92 -6.07 5.62 -3.90
C ARG A 92 -4.69 5.82 -4.50
N ARG A 93 -3.67 5.12 -4.00
CA ARG A 93 -2.32 5.14 -4.59
C ARG A 93 -2.34 4.68 -6.04
N LEU A 94 -3.15 3.67 -6.34
CA LEU A 94 -3.35 3.22 -7.71
C LEU A 94 -3.99 4.31 -8.59
N ALA A 95 -5.04 4.97 -8.11
CA ALA A 95 -5.67 6.07 -8.82
C ALA A 95 -4.67 7.21 -9.10
N GLU A 96 -3.81 7.56 -8.13
CA GLU A 96 -2.71 8.52 -8.30
C GLU A 96 -1.72 8.06 -9.38
N ARG A 97 -1.27 6.80 -9.33
CA ARG A 97 -0.37 6.23 -10.36
C ARG A 97 -0.99 6.27 -11.76
N ILE A 98 -2.30 6.08 -11.90
CA ILE A 98 -2.99 6.17 -13.20
C ILE A 98 -3.08 7.62 -13.70
N ILE A 99 -3.27 8.58 -12.79
CA ILE A 99 -3.26 10.01 -13.12
C ILE A 99 -1.86 10.42 -13.61
N ASP A 100 -0.81 10.01 -12.90
CA ASP A 100 0.58 10.42 -13.18
C ASP A 100 1.24 9.62 -14.32
N GLY A 101 1.03 8.31 -14.34
CA GLY A 101 1.70 7.36 -15.26
C GLY A 101 0.91 7.00 -16.50
N GLY A 102 -0.39 7.29 -16.57
CA GLY A 102 -1.23 6.99 -17.74
C GLY A 102 -1.33 5.50 -18.05
N GLU A 103 -1.27 5.14 -19.34
CA GLU A 103 -1.56 3.78 -19.83
C GLU A 103 -0.55 2.70 -19.38
N THR A 104 0.68 3.07 -19.03
CA THR A 104 1.71 2.09 -18.62
C THR A 104 1.52 1.60 -17.19
N ALA A 105 1.00 2.47 -16.29
CA ALA A 105 0.67 2.09 -14.92
C ALA A 105 -0.40 0.98 -14.88
N LEU A 106 -1.28 0.99 -15.87
CA LEU A 106 -2.41 0.09 -15.99
C LEU A 106 -2.00 -1.37 -16.22
N THR A 107 -0.99 -1.63 -17.05
CA THR A 107 -0.47 -3.00 -17.30
C THR A 107 0.19 -3.61 -16.08
N GLU A 108 0.77 -2.79 -15.20
CA GLU A 108 1.35 -3.25 -13.93
C GLU A 108 0.28 -3.48 -12.85
N THR A 109 -0.87 -2.82 -12.99
CA THR A 109 -2.00 -2.85 -12.03
C THR A 109 -2.80 -4.16 -12.07
N VAL A 110 -2.83 -4.86 -13.21
CA VAL A 110 -3.74 -5.99 -13.46
C VAL A 110 -3.30 -7.29 -12.77
N ALA A 111 -2.20 -7.25 -12.02
CA ALA A 111 -1.72 -8.38 -11.24
C ALA A 111 -2.45 -8.55 -9.89
N ASP A 112 -3.13 -7.51 -9.42
CA ASP A 112 -3.78 -7.51 -8.11
C ASP A 112 -5.29 -7.80 -8.26
N ASP A 113 -5.82 -8.73 -7.48
CA ASP A 113 -7.22 -9.19 -7.48
C ASP A 113 -8.23 -8.12 -6.96
N TRP A 114 -8.16 -6.88 -7.46
CA TRP A 114 -8.94 -5.72 -6.99
C TRP A 114 -10.45 -5.92 -6.96
N TRP A 115 -10.97 -6.87 -7.73
CA TRP A 115 -12.40 -7.19 -7.82
C TRP A 115 -12.98 -7.77 -6.51
N GLU A 116 -12.15 -8.33 -5.62
CA GLU A 116 -12.56 -8.80 -4.29
C GLU A 116 -12.54 -7.68 -3.22
N THR A 117 -12.19 -6.45 -3.59
CA THR A 117 -12.10 -5.35 -2.64
C THR A 117 -13.51 -4.96 -2.15
N ALA A 118 -13.70 -4.99 -0.83
CA ALA A 118 -14.89 -4.39 -0.21
C ALA A 118 -14.87 -2.87 -0.45
N VAL A 119 -15.76 -2.38 -1.31
CA VAL A 119 -15.93 -0.96 -1.62
C VAL A 119 -17.04 -0.37 -0.75
N GLU A 120 -16.76 0.75 -0.10
CA GLU A 120 -17.71 1.43 0.79
C GLU A 120 -18.32 2.66 0.12
N THR A 121 -17.54 3.38 -0.69
CA THR A 121 -17.99 4.62 -1.34
C THR A 121 -18.47 4.39 -2.78
N PRO A 122 -19.35 5.26 -3.32
CA PRO A 122 -19.72 5.21 -4.72
C PRO A 122 -18.51 5.45 -5.65
N GLU A 123 -17.57 6.31 -5.26
CA GLU A 123 -16.36 6.59 -6.05
C GLU A 123 -15.44 5.37 -6.14
N GLU A 124 -15.24 4.65 -5.02
CA GLU A 124 -14.51 3.39 -4.99
C GLU A 124 -15.16 2.35 -5.91
N ARG A 125 -16.50 2.24 -5.86
CA ARG A 125 -17.24 1.27 -6.68
C ARG A 125 -17.13 1.56 -8.17
N VAL A 126 -17.24 2.83 -8.56
CA VAL A 126 -17.08 3.25 -9.96
C VAL A 126 -15.65 2.96 -10.43
N PHE A 127 -14.64 3.34 -9.65
CA PHE A 127 -13.25 3.12 -10.02
C PHE A 127 -12.91 1.63 -10.14
N VAL A 128 -13.26 0.80 -9.16
CA VAL A 128 -13.03 -0.66 -9.19
C VAL A 128 -13.76 -1.32 -10.36
N SER A 129 -14.96 -0.86 -10.73
CA SER A 129 -15.70 -1.42 -11.88
C SER A 129 -15.02 -1.19 -13.23
N LEU A 130 -14.15 -0.17 -13.32
CA LEU A 130 -13.40 0.16 -14.53
C LEU A 130 -12.03 -0.53 -14.58
N ILE A 131 -11.57 -1.14 -13.48
CA ILE A 131 -10.33 -1.92 -13.42
C ILE A 131 -10.59 -3.31 -14.02
N PRO A 132 -9.83 -3.73 -15.04
CA PRO A 132 -10.02 -5.02 -15.67
C PRO A 132 -9.64 -6.14 -14.71
N GLN A 133 -10.46 -7.20 -14.66
CA GLN A 133 -10.26 -8.35 -13.77
C GLN A 133 -9.07 -9.24 -14.18
N CYS A 134 -8.67 -9.19 -15.45
CA CYS A 134 -7.45 -9.83 -15.94
C CYS A 134 -6.90 -9.11 -17.15
N VAL A 135 -5.60 -9.30 -17.43
CA VAL A 135 -4.95 -8.77 -18.64
C VAL A 135 -5.65 -9.30 -19.90
N CYS A 136 -6.08 -10.55 -19.87
CA CYS A 136 -6.90 -11.16 -20.91
C CYS A 136 -8.27 -10.47 -21.14
N CYS A 137 -8.83 -9.89 -20.09
CA CYS A 137 -10.10 -9.18 -20.14
C CYS A 137 -9.88 -7.76 -20.67
N ILE A 138 -8.67 -7.21 -20.67
CA ILE A 138 -8.41 -5.92 -21.34
C ILE A 138 -8.83 -6.04 -22.80
N GLU A 139 -8.35 -7.05 -23.53
CA GLU A 139 -8.71 -7.24 -24.94
C GLU A 139 -10.18 -7.60 -25.17
N TYR A 140 -10.79 -8.38 -24.27
CA TYR A 140 -12.18 -8.85 -24.40
C TYR A 140 -13.22 -7.83 -23.93
N THR A 141 -12.91 -7.03 -22.91
CA THR A 141 -13.80 -6.01 -22.33
C THR A 141 -13.66 -4.68 -23.06
N LEU A 142 -12.45 -4.34 -23.54
CA LEU A 142 -12.19 -3.14 -24.34
C LEU A 142 -12.54 -3.35 -25.82
N GLY A 143 -13.77 -3.77 -26.12
CA GLY A 143 -14.30 -3.80 -27.49
C GLY A 143 -14.26 -2.43 -28.19
N PHE A 144 -13.06 -2.02 -28.61
CA PHE A 144 -12.66 -0.97 -29.54
C PHE A 144 -12.91 0.51 -29.20
N ASP A 145 -12.71 0.93 -27.94
CA ASP A 145 -12.43 2.35 -27.64
C ASP A 145 -11.53 2.54 -26.39
N GLN A 146 -10.26 2.14 -26.52
CA GLN A 146 -9.23 2.31 -25.48
C GLN A 146 -9.11 3.78 -25.01
N PRO A 147 -9.10 4.80 -25.90
CA PRO A 147 -9.06 6.20 -25.47
C PRO A 147 -10.22 6.60 -24.56
N THR A 148 -11.46 6.18 -24.88
CA THR A 148 -12.63 6.49 -24.04
C THR A 148 -12.55 5.80 -22.69
N TRP A 149 -12.20 4.52 -22.65
CA TRP A 149 -12.03 3.82 -21.38
C TRP A 149 -10.91 4.42 -20.51
N VAL A 150 -9.77 4.79 -21.10
CA VAL A 150 -8.68 5.48 -20.38
C VAL A 150 -9.17 6.82 -19.82
N ALA A 151 -9.99 7.56 -20.57
CA ALA A 151 -10.57 8.82 -20.11
C ALA A 151 -11.57 8.61 -18.97
N GLU A 152 -12.43 7.60 -19.05
CA GLU A 152 -13.38 7.23 -17.98
C GLU A 152 -12.65 6.77 -16.71
N LEU A 153 -11.63 5.92 -16.85
CA LEU A 153 -10.82 5.44 -15.74
C LEU A 153 -10.08 6.60 -15.06
N ARG A 154 -9.48 7.52 -15.82
CA ARG A 154 -8.85 8.73 -15.28
C ARG A 154 -9.86 9.63 -14.57
N THR A 155 -11.06 9.78 -15.13
CA THR A 155 -12.13 10.58 -14.50
C THR A 155 -12.53 9.97 -13.15
N ALA A 156 -12.69 8.65 -13.10
CA ALA A 156 -12.99 7.92 -11.85
C ALA A 156 -11.83 8.01 -10.85
N ALA A 157 -10.57 7.89 -11.31
CA ALA A 157 -9.39 8.06 -10.48
C ALA A 157 -9.34 9.44 -9.83
N LEU A 158 -9.58 10.51 -10.60
CA LEU A 158 -9.65 11.88 -10.10
C LEU A 158 -10.79 12.08 -9.08
N ALA A 159 -11.96 11.47 -9.32
CA ALA A 159 -13.08 11.53 -8.39
C ALA A 159 -12.76 10.81 -7.06
N LEU A 160 -12.04 9.68 -7.13
CA LEU A 160 -11.61 8.93 -5.95
C LEU A 160 -10.55 9.68 -5.13
N THR A 161 -9.54 10.26 -5.79
CA THR A 161 -8.46 11.01 -5.09
C THR A 161 -8.95 12.34 -4.52
N SER A 162 -9.92 12.99 -5.18
CA SER A 162 -10.53 14.24 -4.70
C SER A 162 -11.54 14.04 -3.57
N SER A 163 -12.08 12.83 -3.41
CA SER A 163 -13.02 12.50 -2.34
C SER A 163 -12.31 12.37 -0.98
N PRO A 164 -12.92 12.83 0.13
CA PRO A 164 -12.31 12.68 1.45
C PRO A 164 -12.05 11.20 1.74
N PRO A 165 -10.88 10.84 2.31
CA PRO A 165 -10.61 9.46 2.72
C PRO A 165 -11.66 9.02 3.74
N VAL A 166 -12.18 7.81 3.57
CA VAL A 166 -13.07 7.21 4.57
C VAL A 166 -12.23 6.93 5.80
N GLY A 167 -12.33 7.85 6.78
CA GLY A 167 -11.84 7.71 8.14
C GLY A 167 -10.36 7.33 8.29
N CYS A 168 -9.51 8.33 8.55
CA CYS A 168 -8.56 8.12 9.64
C CYS A 168 -9.37 8.20 10.94
N GLY A 169 -9.88 7.05 11.40
CA GLY A 169 -10.23 6.90 12.79
C GLY A 169 -8.94 6.69 13.60
N CYS A 170 -8.09 7.71 13.64
CA CYS A 170 -6.96 7.85 14.55
C CYS A 170 -7.03 9.23 15.18
#